data_AF-A0A3P8LAJ3-F1
#
_entry.id   AF-A0A3P8LAJ3-F1
#
_cell.length_a   1.000
_cell.length_b   1.000
_cell.length_c   1.000
_cell.angle_alpha   90.00
_cell.angle_beta   90.00
_cell.angle_gamma   90.00
#
_symmetry.space_group_name_H-M   'P 1'
#
loop_
_entity.id
_entity.type
_entity.pdbx_description
1 polymer ?
#
loop_
_entity_poly.entity_id
_entity_poly.type
_entity_poly.pdbx_seq_one_letter_code
_entity_poly.pdbx_strand_id
1 'polypeptide(L)'
;MKETFNQFLARNYEPLNNHLIEQDEKNESDKSSKSFIWKIILCLCLLISLTSISIVVMTTFFEDSKKIQIIKWACVSVFVASILSFGFCFTFLKRSKIAEKREWLSRVNLSKSLTYLFRLINFKLNEDQETKNIAWIDFCKKISEKGESSEVENLRKPLLNNEIGKNNIWKIQEVKFKETNEIFLLIEGKHEKMINKSYISCGLKNGIYDYLKDSEKIKFNVHNETLNFETNDNNPYDLGKVSELFKIFNLSEKKYGFIIDPKNKTSCSWIKIKKGFLNVQGSEDTVKAILNHLYLVYALCENIKQFVN
;
A
#
# COMPACT_ATOMS: atom_id res chain seq x y z
N MET A 1 -10.58 -2.43 -20.19
CA MET A 1 -10.55 -3.04 -18.84
C MET A 1 -10.86 -4.53 -18.94
N LYS A 2 -9.95 -5.32 -19.54
CA LYS A 2 -10.09 -6.78 -19.64
C LYS A 2 -9.53 -7.53 -18.42
N GLU A 3 -8.76 -6.85 -17.57
CA GLU A 3 -8.01 -7.48 -16.48
C GLU A 3 -8.51 -7.01 -15.11
N THR A 4 -9.12 -7.93 -14.36
CA THR A 4 -9.56 -7.71 -12.98
C THR A 4 -8.37 -7.72 -12.02
N PHE A 5 -8.54 -7.16 -10.81
CA PHE A 5 -7.49 -7.21 -9.78
C PHE A 5 -7.01 -8.64 -9.48
N ASN A 6 -7.94 -9.60 -9.42
CA ASN A 6 -7.60 -10.99 -9.14
C ASN A 6 -6.77 -11.63 -10.26
N GLN A 7 -7.08 -11.31 -11.52
CA GLN A 7 -6.27 -11.75 -12.66
C GLN A 7 -4.88 -11.10 -12.64
N PHE A 8 -4.81 -9.80 -12.32
CA PHE A 8 -3.54 -9.09 -12.16
C PHE A 8 -2.69 -9.71 -11.04
N LEU A 9 -3.29 -10.04 -9.88
CA LEU A 9 -2.59 -10.74 -8.82
C LEU A 9 -2.08 -12.10 -9.29
N ALA A 10 -2.96 -12.94 -9.85
CA ALA A 10 -2.60 -14.29 -10.28
C ALA A 10 -1.46 -14.29 -11.30
N ARG A 11 -1.45 -13.33 -12.24
CA ARG A 11 -0.41 -13.22 -13.27
C ARG A 11 0.94 -12.77 -12.72
N ASN A 12 0.94 -11.87 -11.74
CA ASN A 12 2.15 -11.14 -11.34
C ASN A 12 2.71 -11.56 -9.97
N TYR A 13 1.99 -12.37 -9.19
CA TYR A 13 2.42 -12.80 -7.86
C TYR A 13 3.70 -13.64 -7.90
N GLU A 14 3.69 -14.75 -8.62
CA GLU A 14 4.84 -15.65 -8.70
C GLU A 14 6.07 -14.99 -9.37
N PRO A 15 5.92 -14.27 -10.51
CA PRO A 15 7.05 -13.54 -11.11
C PRO A 15 7.69 -12.51 -10.16
N LEU A 16 6.87 -11.74 -9.44
CA LEU A 16 7.38 -10.76 -8.48
C LEU A 16 8.04 -11.45 -7.28
N ASN A 17 7.44 -12.52 -6.76
CA ASN A 17 8.00 -13.28 -5.66
C ASN A 17 9.39 -13.84 -6.02
N ASN A 18 9.52 -14.45 -7.19
CA ASN A 18 10.79 -14.99 -7.68
C ASN A 18 11.83 -13.89 -7.88
N HIS A 19 11.44 -12.74 -8.45
CA HIS A 19 12.33 -11.58 -8.60
C HIS A 19 12.87 -11.08 -7.26
N LEU A 20 12.02 -11.03 -6.23
CA LEU A 20 12.42 -10.58 -4.89
C LEU A 20 13.33 -11.60 -4.19
N ILE A 21 13.10 -12.90 -4.39
CA ILE A 21 13.98 -13.97 -3.85
C ILE A 21 15.36 -13.91 -4.51
N GLU A 22 15.44 -13.79 -5.83
CA GLU A 22 16.71 -13.68 -6.57
C GLU A 22 17.55 -12.47 -6.15
N GLN A 23 16.90 -11.38 -5.74
CA GLN A 23 17.56 -10.18 -5.21
C GLN A 23 18.16 -10.40 -3.82
N ASP A 24 17.61 -11.32 -3.03
CA ASP A 24 18.07 -11.63 -1.68
C ASP A 24 19.12 -12.74 -1.67
N GLU A 25 19.00 -13.76 -2.52
CA GLU A 25 19.99 -14.83 -2.65
C GLU A 25 21.36 -14.31 -3.12
N LYS A 26 21.39 -13.22 -3.89
CA LYS A 26 22.62 -12.53 -4.25
C LYS A 26 23.31 -11.83 -3.08
N ASN A 27 22.64 -11.70 -1.93
CA ASN A 27 23.06 -10.92 -0.78
C ASN A 27 23.29 -11.75 0.51
N GLU A 28 23.11 -13.08 0.50
CA GLU A 28 23.36 -13.92 1.69
C GLU A 28 24.41 -15.01 1.47
N SER A 29 25.56 -14.84 2.14
CA SER A 29 26.48 -15.91 2.51
C SER A 29 26.43 -16.23 4.01
N ASP A 30 25.48 -15.69 4.79
CA ASP A 30 25.49 -15.92 6.24
C ASP A 30 24.12 -15.63 6.90
N LYS A 31 23.33 -16.69 7.15
CA LYS A 31 22.61 -16.97 8.42
C LYS A 31 21.36 -17.84 8.26
N SER A 32 21.24 -18.83 9.15
CA SER A 32 19.95 -19.39 9.59
C SER A 32 19.94 -19.88 11.06
N SER A 33 20.81 -19.38 11.95
CA SER A 33 20.96 -19.99 13.28
C SER A 33 19.94 -19.54 14.34
N LYS A 34 19.43 -18.30 14.31
CA LYS A 34 18.63 -17.74 15.43
C LYS A 34 17.16 -18.20 15.44
N SER A 35 16.50 -18.23 14.28
CA SER A 35 15.11 -18.71 14.14
C SER A 35 14.96 -20.19 14.53
N PHE A 36 15.99 -20.99 14.26
CA PHE A 36 16.04 -22.41 14.62
C PHE A 36 16.09 -22.65 16.13
N ILE A 37 16.91 -21.89 16.87
CA ILE A 37 17.04 -22.00 18.33
C ILE A 37 15.70 -21.72 19.03
N TRP A 38 14.95 -20.71 18.60
CA TRP A 38 13.66 -20.40 19.22
C TRP A 38 12.59 -21.48 18.97
N LYS A 39 12.61 -22.14 17.80
CA LYS A 39 11.73 -23.28 17.52
C LYS A 39 12.04 -24.46 18.45
N ILE A 40 13.32 -24.72 18.73
CA ILE A 40 13.75 -25.76 19.67
C ILE A 40 13.23 -25.45 21.08
N ILE A 41 13.40 -24.22 21.56
CA ILE A 41 12.92 -23.80 22.90
C ILE A 41 11.39 -23.96 23.01
N LEU A 42 10.65 -23.58 21.96
CA LEU A 42 9.19 -23.71 21.93
C LEU A 42 8.74 -25.18 22.02
N CYS A 43 9.43 -26.08 21.31
CA CYS A 43 9.18 -27.52 21.36
C CYS A 43 9.46 -28.11 22.76
N LEU A 44 10.57 -27.69 23.39
CA LEU A 44 10.93 -28.07 24.76
C LEU A 44 9.88 -27.62 25.79
N CYS A 45 9.40 -26.38 25.71
CA CYS A 45 8.35 -25.88 26.61
C CYS A 45 7.05 -26.67 26.46
N LEU A 46 6.70 -27.08 25.23
CA LEU A 46 5.50 -27.87 24.96
C LEU A 46 5.62 -29.29 25.54
N LEU A 47 6.78 -29.91 25.38
CA LEU A 47 7.14 -31.18 26.03
C LEU A 47 7.02 -31.09 27.54
N ILE A 48 7.67 -30.12 28.19
CA ILE A 48 7.61 -29.93 29.64
C ILE A 48 6.17 -29.76 30.14
N SER A 49 5.35 -29.04 29.38
CA SER A 49 3.94 -28.80 29.72
C SER A 49 3.12 -30.09 29.66
N LEU A 50 3.30 -30.89 28.59
CA LEU A 50 2.64 -32.20 28.45
C LEU A 50 3.08 -33.18 29.54
N THR A 51 4.37 -33.23 29.86
CA THR A 51 4.89 -34.11 30.92
C THR A 51 4.33 -33.71 32.29
N SER A 52 4.24 -32.40 32.57
CA SER A 52 3.70 -31.89 33.84
C SER A 52 2.22 -32.25 34.00
N ILE A 53 1.42 -32.14 32.93
CA ILE A 53 0.01 -32.58 32.94
C ILE A 53 -0.07 -34.08 33.20
N SER A 54 0.72 -34.89 32.50
CA SER A 54 0.72 -36.35 32.67
C SER A 54 1.07 -36.79 34.09
N ILE A 55 2.04 -36.12 34.74
CA ILE A 55 2.40 -36.39 36.14
C ILE A 55 1.24 -36.01 37.09
N VAL A 56 0.59 -34.86 36.88
CA VAL A 56 -0.57 -34.46 37.69
C VAL A 56 -1.72 -35.46 37.55
N VAL A 57 -2.02 -35.91 36.32
CA VAL A 57 -3.05 -36.92 36.07
C VAL A 57 -2.67 -38.25 36.71
N MET A 58 -1.44 -38.73 36.56
CA MET A 58 -1.00 -39.98 37.20
C MET A 58 -1.09 -39.91 38.73
N THR A 59 -0.70 -38.78 39.33
CA THR A 59 -0.75 -38.60 40.79
C THR A 59 -2.17 -38.46 41.35
N THR A 60 -3.20 -38.29 40.53
CA THR A 60 -4.60 -38.37 40.98
C THR A 60 -5.10 -39.79 41.26
N PHE A 61 -4.40 -40.83 40.79
CA PHE A 61 -4.76 -42.23 41.04
C PHE A 61 -4.13 -42.82 42.31
N PHE A 62 -3.28 -42.06 43.01
CA PHE A 62 -2.66 -42.48 44.26
C PHE A 62 -3.41 -41.92 45.48
N GLU A 63 -3.33 -42.61 46.62
CA GLU A 63 -3.92 -42.16 47.89
C GLU A 63 -3.41 -40.77 48.28
N ASP A 64 -4.32 -39.91 48.73
CA ASP A 64 -4.02 -38.51 48.99
C ASP A 64 -3.11 -38.38 50.22
N SER A 65 -1.83 -38.08 49.97
CA SER A 65 -0.82 -37.82 50.99
C SER A 65 -0.26 -36.42 50.84
N LYS A 66 0.26 -35.84 51.94
CA LYS A 66 0.97 -34.54 51.90
C LYS A 66 2.09 -34.51 50.86
N LYS A 67 2.80 -35.63 50.64
CA LYS A 67 3.86 -35.73 49.63
C LYS A 67 3.30 -35.61 48.21
N ILE A 68 2.18 -36.26 47.92
CA ILE A 68 1.51 -36.21 46.61
C ILE A 68 0.95 -34.81 46.33
N GLN A 69 0.38 -34.14 47.33
CA GLN A 69 -0.06 -32.75 47.18
C GLN A 69 1.09 -31.79 46.85
N ILE A 70 2.26 -31.94 47.48
CA ILE A 70 3.46 -31.14 47.17
C ILE A 70 3.88 -31.36 45.71
N ILE A 71 3.89 -32.61 45.23
CA ILE A 71 4.25 -32.92 43.84
C ILE A 71 3.25 -32.29 42.85
N LYS A 72 1.94 -32.38 43.11
CA LYS A 72 0.90 -31.75 42.28
C LYS A 72 1.12 -30.24 42.15
N TRP A 73 1.34 -29.54 43.27
CA TRP A 73 1.57 -28.09 43.27
C TRP A 73 2.90 -27.69 42.62
N ALA A 74 3.94 -28.51 42.74
CA ALA A 74 5.21 -28.30 42.05
C ALA A 74 5.03 -28.44 40.52
N CYS A 75 4.33 -29.47 40.04
CA CYS A 75 4.04 -29.65 38.62
C CYS A 75 3.16 -28.53 38.06
N VAL A 76 2.15 -28.06 38.80
CA VAL A 76 1.33 -26.90 38.40
C VAL A 76 2.20 -25.64 38.28
N SER A 77 3.11 -25.41 39.22
CA SER A 77 4.04 -24.27 39.16
C SER A 77 4.97 -24.32 37.94
N VAL A 78 5.51 -25.52 37.62
CA VAL A 78 6.33 -25.74 36.42
C VAL A 78 5.51 -25.50 35.14
N PHE A 79 4.26 -25.95 35.11
CA PHE A 79 3.35 -25.76 33.98
C PHE A 79 3.00 -24.28 33.74
N VAL A 80 2.75 -23.51 34.79
CA VAL A 80 2.52 -22.07 34.67
C VAL A 80 3.77 -21.37 34.16
N ALA A 81 4.95 -21.72 34.69
CA ALA A 81 6.23 -21.16 34.24
C ALA A 81 6.54 -21.51 32.77
N SER A 82 6.20 -22.72 32.31
CA SER A 82 6.39 -23.12 30.91
C SER A 82 5.45 -22.39 29.95
N ILE A 83 4.19 -22.17 30.34
CA ILE A 83 3.23 -21.36 29.55
C ILE A 83 3.71 -19.91 29.42
N LEU A 84 4.16 -19.30 30.51
CA LEU A 84 4.69 -17.92 30.46
C LEU A 84 5.93 -17.83 29.56
N SER A 85 6.84 -18.80 29.67
CA SER A 85 8.01 -18.91 28.79
C SER A 85 7.62 -19.12 27.32
N PHE A 86 6.55 -19.86 27.06
CA PHE A 86 5.99 -20.09 25.72
C PHE A 86 5.47 -18.79 25.11
N GLY A 87 4.67 -18.02 25.86
CA GLY A 87 4.16 -16.72 25.43
C GLY A 87 5.28 -15.71 25.14
N PHE A 88 6.33 -15.71 25.97
CA PHE A 88 7.51 -14.89 25.76
C PHE A 88 8.26 -15.29 24.48
N CYS A 89 8.57 -16.59 24.31
CA CYS A 89 9.26 -17.11 23.13
C CYS A 89 8.47 -16.86 21.85
N PHE A 90 7.14 -17.02 21.88
CA PHE A 90 6.27 -16.76 20.73
C PHE A 90 6.32 -15.29 20.30
N THR A 91 6.29 -14.38 21.28
CA THR A 91 6.39 -12.93 21.03
C THR A 91 7.75 -12.57 20.43
N PHE A 92 8.84 -13.16 20.93
CA PHE A 92 10.19 -12.97 20.37
C PHE A 92 10.35 -13.56 18.97
N LEU A 93 9.79 -14.75 18.69
CA LEU A 93 9.75 -15.34 17.35
C LEU A 93 9.01 -14.44 16.35
N LYS A 94 7.86 -13.90 16.75
CA LYS A 94 7.11 -12.96 15.92
C LYS A 94 7.93 -11.70 15.64
N ARG A 95 8.58 -11.15 16.67
CA ARG A 95 9.45 -9.97 16.53
C ARG A 95 10.69 -10.26 15.67
N SER A 96 11.31 -11.42 15.81
CA SER A 96 12.46 -11.87 15.01
C SER A 96 12.09 -12.02 13.55
N LYS A 97 10.95 -12.65 13.23
CA LYS A 97 10.47 -12.75 11.84
C LYS A 97 10.20 -11.38 11.22
N ILE A 98 9.64 -10.44 11.99
CA ILE A 98 9.43 -9.06 11.52
C ILE A 98 10.78 -8.37 11.26
N ALA A 99 11.77 -8.57 12.14
CA ALA A 99 13.11 -8.01 11.99
C ALA A 99 13.85 -8.62 10.78
N GLU A 100 13.86 -9.94 10.63
CA GLU A 100 14.41 -10.66 9.46
C GLU A 100 13.76 -10.14 8.17
N LYS A 101 12.43 -10.02 8.14
CA LYS A 101 11.70 -9.47 6.99
C LYS A 101 12.05 -8.01 6.69
N ARG A 102 12.38 -7.23 7.72
CA ARG A 102 12.81 -5.83 7.58
C ARG A 102 14.23 -5.74 7.02
N GLU A 103 15.12 -6.61 7.52
CA GLU A 103 16.50 -6.74 7.05
C GLU A 103 16.53 -7.22 5.59
N TRP A 104 15.75 -8.25 5.27
CA TRP A 104 15.50 -8.73 3.92
C TRP A 104 15.09 -7.61 2.95
N LEU A 105 14.03 -6.86 3.29
CA LEU A 105 13.57 -5.72 2.48
C LEU A 105 14.62 -4.60 2.35
N SER A 106 15.52 -4.44 3.31
CA SER A 106 16.58 -3.44 3.25
C SER A 106 17.72 -3.83 2.31
N ARG A 107 17.88 -5.13 2.01
CA ARG A 107 18.90 -5.66 1.07
C ARG A 107 18.46 -5.64 -0.39
N VAL A 108 17.15 -5.58 -0.63
CA VAL A 108 16.59 -5.51 -1.99
C VAL A 108 17.01 -4.21 -2.67
N ASN A 109 17.56 -4.30 -3.89
CA ASN A 109 17.91 -3.12 -4.67
C ASN A 109 16.61 -2.42 -5.12
N LEU A 110 16.30 -1.29 -4.48
CA LEU A 110 15.07 -0.54 -4.69
C LEU A 110 14.90 -0.11 -6.14
N SER A 111 15.95 0.37 -6.80
CA SER A 111 15.93 0.82 -8.20
C SER A 111 15.54 -0.28 -9.17
N LYS A 112 16.23 -1.43 -9.08
CA LYS A 112 15.94 -2.60 -9.93
C LYS A 112 14.53 -3.13 -9.69
N SER A 113 14.10 -3.17 -8.43
CA SER A 113 12.77 -3.64 -8.05
C SER A 113 11.68 -2.69 -8.54
N LEU A 114 11.86 -1.38 -8.42
CA LEU A 114 10.94 -0.38 -8.96
C LEU A 114 10.84 -0.49 -10.48
N THR A 115 11.97 -0.60 -11.18
CA THR A 115 12.00 -0.81 -12.63
C THR A 115 11.23 -2.06 -13.04
N TYR A 116 11.42 -3.17 -12.33
CA TYR A 116 10.66 -4.41 -12.56
C TYR A 116 9.16 -4.21 -12.33
N LEU A 117 8.79 -3.60 -11.19
CA LEU A 117 7.40 -3.35 -10.83
C LEU A 117 6.67 -2.49 -11.85
N PHE A 118 7.25 -1.37 -12.28
CA PHE A 118 6.61 -0.50 -13.28
C PHE A 118 6.48 -1.17 -14.65
N ARG A 119 7.39 -2.09 -15.02
CA ARG A 119 7.23 -2.89 -16.24
C ARG A 119 6.01 -3.80 -16.20
N LEU A 120 5.62 -4.34 -15.04
CA LEU A 120 4.43 -5.20 -14.91
C LEU A 120 3.13 -4.47 -15.31
N ILE A 121 3.11 -3.14 -15.19
CA ILE A 121 1.98 -2.29 -15.58
C ILE A 121 2.22 -1.54 -16.90
N ASN A 122 3.23 -1.94 -17.68
CA ASN A 122 3.62 -1.34 -18.97
C ASN A 122 4.21 0.08 -18.90
N PHE A 123 4.95 0.36 -17.84
CA PHE A 123 5.69 1.62 -17.65
C PHE A 123 7.20 1.36 -17.62
N LYS A 124 7.96 2.33 -18.12
CA LYS A 124 9.42 2.39 -18.03
C LYS A 124 9.79 3.46 -17.02
N LEU A 125 10.47 3.07 -15.95
CA LEU A 125 11.04 4.00 -14.96
C LEU A 125 12.21 4.77 -15.59
N ASN A 126 12.23 6.08 -15.39
CA ASN A 126 13.34 6.96 -15.79
C ASN A 126 14.07 7.42 -14.52
N GLU A 127 15.20 6.78 -14.22
CA GLU A 127 15.97 7.05 -13.00
C GLU A 127 16.88 8.29 -13.11
N ASP A 128 17.28 8.66 -14.34
CA ASP A 128 18.36 9.63 -14.60
C ASP A 128 17.90 11.10 -14.67
N GLN A 129 16.62 11.41 -14.40
CA GLN A 129 16.11 12.78 -14.51
C GLN A 129 15.89 13.44 -13.15
N GLU A 130 16.47 14.63 -12.96
CA GLU A 130 16.07 15.54 -11.89
C GLU A 130 14.58 15.86 -12.02
N THR A 131 13.80 15.20 -11.18
CA THR A 131 12.36 15.28 -11.20
C THR A 131 11.92 16.43 -10.30
N LYS A 132 11.40 17.49 -10.93
CA LYS A 132 10.64 18.52 -10.21
C LYS A 132 9.38 17.88 -9.62
N ASN A 133 8.98 18.38 -8.45
CA ASN A 133 7.75 17.98 -7.78
C ASN A 133 6.54 18.11 -8.71
N ILE A 134 5.48 17.34 -8.41
CA ILE A 134 4.18 17.50 -9.07
C ILE A 134 3.71 18.94 -8.84
N ALA A 135 3.45 19.68 -9.92
CA ALA A 135 3.08 21.10 -9.83
C ALA A 135 1.71 21.28 -9.16
N TRP A 136 0.86 20.26 -9.30
CA TRP A 136 -0.47 20.23 -8.70
C TRP A 136 -0.49 20.04 -7.17
N ILE A 137 0.66 19.89 -6.52
CA ILE A 137 0.75 19.67 -5.07
C ILE A 137 0.15 20.82 -4.25
N ASP A 138 0.30 22.07 -4.73
CA ASP A 138 -0.24 23.25 -4.04
C ASP A 138 -1.76 23.32 -4.13
N PHE A 139 -2.34 22.87 -5.25
CA PHE A 139 -3.79 22.69 -5.37
C PHE A 139 -4.26 21.52 -4.51
N CYS A 140 -3.44 20.49 -4.36
CA CYS A 140 -3.73 19.35 -3.48
C CYS A 140 -3.74 19.70 -1.99
N LYS A 141 -3.16 20.83 -1.56
CA LYS A 141 -3.31 21.34 -0.18
C LYS A 141 -4.77 21.56 0.19
N LYS A 142 -5.58 21.96 -0.78
CA LYS A 142 -7.03 22.14 -0.62
C LYS A 142 -7.82 20.83 -0.44
N ILE A 143 -7.17 19.67 -0.55
CA ILE A 143 -7.75 18.34 -0.28
C ILE A 143 -7.70 18.01 1.21
N SER A 144 -6.75 18.59 1.95
CA SER A 144 -6.65 18.40 3.39
C SER A 144 -7.84 19.08 4.10
N GLU A 145 -8.21 18.57 5.28
CA GLU A 145 -9.26 19.16 6.13
C GLU A 145 -8.94 20.60 6.58
N LYS A 146 -7.66 21.00 6.54
CA LYS A 146 -7.21 22.37 6.86
C LYS A 146 -6.99 23.26 5.63
N GLY A 147 -7.14 22.72 4.41
CA GLY A 147 -7.11 23.51 3.18
C GLY A 147 -5.75 24.19 2.90
N GLU A 148 -5.79 25.43 2.42
CA GLU A 148 -4.61 26.16 1.92
C GLU A 148 -3.50 26.37 2.97
N SER A 149 -3.82 26.35 4.26
CA SER A 149 -2.84 26.52 5.34
C SER A 149 -2.01 25.26 5.63
N SER A 150 -2.15 24.20 4.83
CA SER A 150 -1.48 22.93 5.08
C SER A 150 -0.02 22.94 4.62
N GLU A 151 0.89 22.57 5.51
CA GLU A 151 2.27 22.27 5.16
C GLU A 151 2.38 20.86 4.55
N VAL A 152 3.04 20.79 3.39
CA VAL A 152 3.24 19.54 2.68
C VAL A 152 4.71 19.13 2.78
N GLU A 153 4.92 17.91 3.27
CA GLU A 153 6.21 17.25 3.31
C GLU A 153 6.29 16.23 2.17
N ASN A 154 7.28 16.39 1.29
CA ASN A 154 7.56 15.38 0.27
C ASN A 154 8.29 14.21 0.93
N LEU A 155 7.64 13.05 0.99
CA LEU A 155 8.23 11.87 1.61
C LEU A 155 9.33 11.25 0.73
N ARG A 156 9.23 11.43 -0.60
CA ARG A 156 10.16 10.89 -1.60
C ARG A 156 10.27 11.80 -2.82
N LYS A 157 11.38 11.63 -3.55
CA LYS A 157 11.50 12.18 -4.91
C LYS A 157 10.39 11.58 -5.81
N PRO A 158 9.82 12.37 -6.73
CA PRO A 158 8.85 11.85 -7.68
C PRO A 158 9.45 10.73 -8.54
N LEU A 159 8.66 9.69 -8.82
CA LEU A 159 9.00 8.64 -9.76
C LEU A 159 8.53 9.05 -11.15
N LEU A 160 9.45 9.22 -12.08
CA LEU A 160 9.13 9.52 -13.48
C LEU A 160 9.03 8.24 -14.28
N ASN A 161 7.92 8.08 -14.98
CA ASN A 161 7.60 6.88 -15.73
C ASN A 161 7.07 7.25 -17.10
N ASN A 162 7.55 6.55 -18.13
CA ASN A 162 6.99 6.66 -19.47
C ASN A 162 6.14 5.43 -19.76
N GLU A 163 4.97 5.61 -20.34
CA GLU A 163 4.18 4.49 -20.81
C GLU A 163 4.85 3.86 -22.05
N ILE A 164 5.09 2.56 -22.03
CA ILE A 164 5.81 1.90 -23.12
C ILE A 164 4.98 1.95 -24.40
N GLY A 165 5.61 2.41 -25.48
CA GLY A 165 4.97 2.56 -26.79
C GLY A 165 4.02 3.75 -26.91
N LYS A 166 3.99 4.65 -25.90
CA LYS A 166 3.21 5.89 -25.95
C LYS A 166 4.06 7.09 -25.55
N ASN A 167 3.64 8.29 -25.98
CA ASN A 167 4.31 9.55 -25.63
C ASN A 167 3.74 10.18 -24.34
N ASN A 168 3.22 9.36 -23.43
CA ASN A 168 2.66 9.81 -22.16
C ASN A 168 3.69 9.68 -21.06
N ILE A 169 3.86 10.76 -20.30
CA ILE A 169 4.80 10.85 -19.19
C ILE A 169 4.00 10.95 -17.90
N TRP A 170 4.36 10.16 -16.90
CA TRP A 170 3.68 10.06 -15.63
C TRP A 170 4.66 10.30 -14.48
N LYS A 171 4.29 11.16 -13.54
CA LYS A 171 4.99 11.38 -12.29
C LYS A 171 4.15 10.82 -11.15
N ILE A 172 4.77 10.09 -10.24
CA ILE A 172 4.13 9.53 -9.06
C ILE A 172 4.87 10.03 -7.83
N GLN A 173 4.19 10.65 -6.88
CA GLN A 173 4.80 11.24 -5.70
C GLN A 173 4.00 10.94 -4.43
N GLU A 174 4.70 10.60 -3.35
CA GLU A 174 4.13 10.45 -2.01
C GLU A 174 4.31 11.76 -1.23
N VAL A 175 3.22 12.26 -0.67
CA VAL A 175 3.21 13.50 0.11
C VAL A 175 2.53 13.28 1.46
N LYS A 176 3.01 13.97 2.47
CA LYS A 176 2.43 13.97 3.82
C LYS A 176 1.96 15.38 4.17
N PHE A 177 0.73 15.49 4.63
CA PHE A 177 0.20 16.71 5.23
C PHE A 177 0.54 16.70 6.71
N LYS A 178 1.36 17.65 7.17
CA LYS A 178 2.00 17.58 8.51
C LYS A 178 0.98 17.63 9.64
N GLU A 179 -0.08 18.41 9.48
CA GLU A 179 -1.04 18.71 10.53
C GLU A 179 -2.01 17.56 10.79
N THR A 180 -2.45 16.88 9.73
CA THR A 180 -3.36 15.73 9.82
C THR A 180 -2.60 14.40 9.87
N ASN A 181 -1.29 14.43 9.62
CA ASN A 181 -0.45 13.25 9.44
C ASN A 181 -0.99 12.32 8.33
N GLU A 182 -1.79 12.86 7.40
CA GLU A 182 -2.35 12.12 6.29
C GLU A 182 -1.32 11.98 5.17
N ILE A 183 -1.29 10.82 4.53
CA ILE A 183 -0.40 10.53 3.42
C ILE A 183 -1.24 10.34 2.17
N PHE A 184 -0.83 10.99 1.08
CA PHE A 184 -1.47 10.88 -0.21
C PHE A 184 -0.47 10.42 -1.28
N LEU A 185 -0.98 9.61 -2.20
CA LEU A 185 -0.30 9.28 -3.45
C LEU A 185 -0.83 10.21 -4.54
N LEU A 186 0.05 11.00 -5.12
CA LEU A 186 -0.25 11.92 -6.22
C LEU A 186 0.30 11.35 -7.54
N ILE A 187 -0.50 11.43 -8.60
CA ILE A 187 -0.12 11.00 -9.94
C ILE A 187 -0.43 12.11 -10.94
N GLU A 188 0.60 12.64 -11.60
CA GLU A 188 0.50 13.64 -12.65
C GLU A 188 0.85 13.00 -14.00
N GLY A 189 -0.05 13.11 -14.98
CA GLY A 189 0.17 12.66 -16.35
C GLY A 189 0.30 13.86 -17.28
N LYS A 190 1.28 13.84 -18.18
CA LYS A 190 1.41 14.77 -19.32
C LYS A 190 1.11 14.01 -20.61
N HIS A 191 0.20 14.56 -21.40
CA HIS A 191 -0.44 13.85 -22.50
C HIS A 191 -0.34 14.64 -23.80
N GLU A 192 0.56 14.22 -24.70
CA GLU A 192 0.82 14.97 -25.92
C GLU A 192 -0.42 15.14 -26.82
N LYS A 193 -1.25 14.09 -26.88
CA LYS A 193 -2.43 13.97 -27.76
C LYS A 193 -3.76 14.33 -27.07
N MET A 194 -3.74 14.95 -25.90
CA MET A 194 -4.97 15.32 -25.19
C MET A 194 -5.84 16.24 -26.06
N ILE A 195 -7.08 15.83 -26.29
CA ILE A 195 -8.06 16.64 -27.03
C ILE A 195 -8.38 17.88 -26.18
N ASN A 196 -8.37 19.05 -26.81
CA ASN A 196 -8.82 20.31 -26.22
C ASN A 196 -10.34 20.29 -25.99
N LYS A 197 -10.76 19.57 -24.96
CA LYS A 197 -12.12 19.59 -24.42
C LYS A 197 -12.13 20.43 -23.15
N SER A 198 -13.11 20.18 -22.31
CA SER A 198 -13.36 20.94 -21.10
C SER A 198 -12.63 20.34 -19.91
N TYR A 199 -12.47 21.11 -18.84
CA TYR A 199 -11.92 20.61 -17.58
C TYR A 199 -12.82 19.51 -17.03
N ILE A 200 -12.24 18.35 -16.71
CA ILE A 200 -12.96 17.27 -16.05
C ILE A 200 -12.39 17.16 -14.65
N SER A 201 -13.24 17.34 -13.63
CA SER A 201 -12.91 16.99 -12.25
C SER A 201 -13.81 15.86 -11.78
N CYS A 202 -13.42 15.18 -10.71
CA CYS A 202 -14.19 14.14 -10.06
C CYS A 202 -13.60 13.90 -8.66
N GLY A 203 -14.45 13.78 -7.64
CA GLY A 203 -14.04 13.55 -6.24
C GLY A 203 -14.93 14.28 -5.24
N LEU A 204 -14.56 14.21 -3.96
CA LEU A 204 -15.21 14.97 -2.89
C LEU A 204 -15.15 16.47 -3.21
N LYS A 205 -16.24 17.19 -2.95
CA LYS A 205 -16.27 18.65 -3.03
C LYS A 205 -15.22 19.21 -2.06
N ASN A 206 -14.12 19.72 -2.59
CA ASN A 206 -12.97 20.25 -1.86
C ASN A 206 -12.53 21.58 -2.51
N GLY A 207 -11.53 22.28 -1.97
CA GLY A 207 -11.18 23.61 -2.50
C GLY A 207 -10.61 23.64 -3.93
N ILE A 208 -10.35 22.47 -4.55
CA ILE A 208 -10.06 22.36 -5.99
C ILE A 208 -11.32 22.69 -6.81
N TYR A 209 -12.50 22.26 -6.33
CA TYR A 209 -13.80 22.61 -6.90
C TYR A 209 -14.00 24.13 -6.94
N ASP A 210 -13.69 24.82 -5.83
CA ASP A 210 -13.88 26.27 -5.72
C ASP A 210 -12.91 27.04 -6.64
N TYR A 211 -11.64 26.61 -6.74
CA TYR A 211 -10.68 27.19 -7.67
C TYR A 211 -11.10 27.05 -9.15
N LEU A 212 -11.55 25.86 -9.53
CA LEU A 212 -12.01 25.59 -10.89
C LEU A 212 -13.23 26.47 -11.24
N LYS A 213 -14.16 26.62 -10.28
CA LYS A 213 -15.33 27.48 -10.39
C LYS A 213 -14.98 28.97 -10.56
N ASP A 214 -13.99 29.47 -9.80
CA ASP A 214 -13.58 30.88 -9.82
C ASP A 214 -12.80 31.27 -11.10
N SER A 215 -12.24 30.30 -11.82
CA SER A 215 -11.39 30.53 -13.01
C SER A 215 -12.14 30.71 -14.35
N GLU A 216 -13.47 30.78 -14.31
CA GLU A 216 -14.42 30.86 -15.44
C GLU A 216 -14.40 29.68 -16.46
N LYS A 217 -15.63 29.24 -16.80
CA LYS A 217 -16.02 28.23 -17.83
C LYS A 217 -16.11 26.81 -17.37
N ILE A 218 -16.96 26.58 -16.38
CA ILE A 218 -17.33 25.22 -16.09
C ILE A 218 -18.80 25.15 -15.59
N LYS A 219 -19.57 24.15 -16.08
CA LYS A 219 -20.98 23.85 -15.71
C LYS A 219 -21.11 22.44 -15.12
N PHE A 220 -21.54 22.36 -13.87
CA PHE A 220 -21.72 21.10 -13.11
C PHE A 220 -22.99 20.36 -13.51
N ASN A 221 -22.88 19.06 -13.83
CA ASN A 221 -24.03 18.27 -14.31
C ASN A 221 -24.48 17.12 -13.38
N VAL A 222 -23.82 16.92 -12.23
CA VAL A 222 -24.25 15.94 -11.22
C VAL A 222 -23.99 16.50 -9.81
N HIS A 223 -25.00 16.47 -8.95
CA HIS A 223 -24.92 16.84 -7.53
C HIS A 223 -25.21 15.59 -6.68
N ASN A 224 -24.16 14.87 -6.31
CA ASN A 224 -24.15 13.99 -5.14
C ASN A 224 -22.76 14.12 -4.50
N GLU A 225 -22.66 13.89 -3.19
CA GLU A 225 -21.48 14.20 -2.34
C GLU A 225 -20.12 13.66 -2.84
N THR A 226 -20.13 12.71 -3.77
CA THR A 226 -18.97 11.94 -4.22
C THR A 226 -18.43 12.27 -5.61
N LEU A 227 -19.22 12.92 -6.48
CA LEU A 227 -18.97 12.94 -7.94
C LEU A 227 -19.49 14.25 -8.58
N ASN A 228 -18.59 15.20 -8.84
CA ASN A 228 -18.89 16.39 -9.63
C ASN A 228 -18.20 16.25 -10.99
N PHE A 229 -18.94 16.40 -12.09
CA PHE A 229 -18.40 16.37 -13.45
C PHE A 229 -18.71 17.65 -14.17
N GLU A 230 -17.79 18.03 -15.04
CA GLU A 230 -17.87 19.28 -15.73
C GLU A 230 -17.37 19.19 -17.16
N THR A 231 -18.12 19.82 -18.07
CA THR A 231 -17.66 20.15 -19.40
C THR A 231 -18.31 21.44 -19.91
N ASN A 232 -17.61 22.23 -20.72
CA ASN A 232 -18.14 23.24 -21.63
C ASN A 232 -18.83 22.62 -22.87
N ASP A 233 -18.70 21.30 -23.05
CA ASP A 233 -19.37 20.56 -24.11
C ASP A 233 -20.80 20.20 -23.69
N ASN A 234 -21.77 20.30 -24.61
CA ASN A 234 -23.19 20.03 -24.33
C ASN A 234 -23.48 18.54 -24.12
N ASN A 235 -22.52 17.66 -24.40
CA ASN A 235 -22.66 16.22 -24.24
C ASN A 235 -22.09 15.79 -22.89
N PRO A 236 -22.91 15.20 -21.99
CA PRO A 236 -22.40 14.63 -20.76
C PRO A 236 -21.43 13.49 -21.09
N TYR A 237 -20.26 13.51 -20.46
CA TYR A 237 -19.32 12.39 -20.52
C TYR A 237 -19.94 11.17 -19.83
N ASP A 238 -19.97 10.02 -20.52
CA ASP A 238 -20.39 8.76 -19.91
C ASP A 238 -19.36 8.32 -18.86
N LEU A 239 -19.85 8.17 -17.63
CA LEU A 239 -19.07 7.82 -16.45
C LEU A 239 -19.12 6.33 -16.14
N GLY A 240 -19.79 5.50 -16.94
CA GLY A 240 -20.15 4.12 -16.59
C GLY A 240 -18.98 3.36 -15.94
N LYS A 241 -17.84 3.34 -16.63
CA LYS A 241 -16.60 2.70 -16.17
C LYS A 241 -16.01 3.35 -14.92
N VAL A 242 -16.02 4.67 -14.82
CA VAL A 242 -15.50 5.44 -13.67
C VAL A 242 -16.29 5.11 -12.40
N SER A 243 -17.62 5.07 -12.50
CA SER A 243 -18.48 4.82 -11.34
C SER A 243 -18.26 3.40 -10.77
N GLU A 244 -18.04 2.42 -11.63
CA GLU A 244 -17.72 1.05 -11.23
C GLU A 244 -16.40 0.98 -10.46
N LEU A 245 -15.38 1.72 -10.91
CA LEU A 245 -14.08 1.81 -10.24
C LEU A 245 -14.19 2.47 -8.85
N PHE A 246 -14.98 3.53 -8.73
CA PHE A 246 -15.26 4.17 -7.43
C PHE A 246 -15.84 3.18 -6.43
N LYS A 247 -16.76 2.31 -6.89
CA LYS A 247 -17.38 1.27 -6.06
C LYS A 247 -16.40 0.14 -5.73
N ILE A 248 -15.75 -0.45 -6.74
CA ILE A 248 -14.85 -1.62 -6.58
C ILE A 248 -13.73 -1.32 -5.58
N PHE A 249 -13.17 -0.12 -5.62
CA PHE A 249 -12.04 0.24 -4.78
C PHE A 249 -12.40 1.08 -3.55
N ASN A 250 -13.69 1.36 -3.35
CA ASN A 250 -14.19 2.22 -2.30
C ASN A 250 -13.45 3.58 -2.27
N LEU A 251 -13.37 4.21 -3.45
CA LEU A 251 -12.53 5.39 -3.67
C LEU A 251 -13.04 6.63 -2.93
N SER A 252 -14.35 6.72 -2.69
CA SER A 252 -14.97 7.77 -1.88
C SER A 252 -14.39 7.80 -0.45
N GLU A 253 -14.33 6.66 0.23
CA GLU A 253 -13.74 6.55 1.57
C GLU A 253 -12.23 6.85 1.60
N LYS A 254 -11.55 6.68 0.46
CA LYS A 254 -10.11 6.92 0.32
C LYS A 254 -9.78 8.35 -0.10
N LYS A 255 -10.74 9.29 -0.01
CA LYS A 255 -10.57 10.69 -0.44
C LYS A 255 -9.95 10.80 -1.84
N TYR A 256 -10.34 9.90 -2.74
CA TYR A 256 -9.85 9.89 -4.12
C TYR A 256 -10.44 11.06 -4.92
N GLY A 257 -9.63 11.61 -5.82
CA GLY A 257 -10.12 12.49 -6.86
C GLY A 257 -9.15 12.63 -8.03
N PHE A 258 -9.63 13.28 -9.09
CA PHE A 258 -8.82 13.61 -10.25
C PHE A 258 -9.27 14.90 -10.93
N ILE A 259 -8.36 15.46 -11.72
CA ILE A 259 -8.56 16.62 -12.60
C ILE A 259 -7.90 16.33 -13.94
N ILE A 260 -8.52 16.82 -14.99
CA ILE A 260 -7.96 16.87 -16.34
C ILE A 260 -7.95 18.32 -16.78
N ASP A 261 -6.74 18.81 -17.04
CA ASP A 261 -6.46 20.14 -17.56
C ASP A 261 -6.06 20.02 -19.04
N PRO A 262 -7.04 20.15 -19.95
CA PRO A 262 -6.79 20.08 -21.39
C PRO A 262 -5.89 21.20 -21.90
N LYS A 263 -5.93 22.40 -21.30
CA LYS A 263 -5.11 23.53 -21.76
C LYS A 263 -3.63 23.27 -21.55
N ASN A 264 -3.27 22.74 -20.39
CA ASN A 264 -1.89 22.40 -20.07
C ASN A 264 -1.51 20.97 -20.52
N LYS A 265 -2.46 20.23 -21.11
CA LYS A 265 -2.28 18.82 -21.49
C LYS A 265 -1.85 17.94 -20.33
N THR A 266 -2.41 18.22 -19.15
CA THR A 266 -2.06 17.52 -17.91
C THR A 266 -3.27 16.91 -17.25
N SER A 267 -3.05 15.83 -16.52
CA SER A 267 -4.03 15.24 -15.61
C SER A 267 -3.40 15.06 -14.25
N CYS A 268 -4.17 15.23 -13.20
CA CYS A 268 -3.73 14.91 -11.84
C CYS A 268 -4.74 13.96 -11.20
N SER A 269 -4.27 12.99 -10.43
CA SER A 269 -5.12 12.21 -9.53
C SER A 269 -4.44 12.03 -8.19
N TRP A 270 -5.25 11.88 -7.14
CA TRP A 270 -4.76 11.71 -5.78
C TRP A 270 -5.61 10.70 -5.02
N ILE A 271 -4.99 9.99 -4.08
CA ILE A 271 -5.70 9.08 -3.17
C ILE A 271 -5.01 9.06 -1.80
N LYS A 272 -5.80 9.04 -0.72
CA LYS A 272 -5.28 8.85 0.63
C LYS A 272 -4.81 7.41 0.80
N ILE A 273 -3.60 7.24 1.33
CA ILE A 273 -2.99 5.94 1.62
C ILE A 273 -2.67 5.83 3.11
N LYS A 274 -2.80 4.63 3.69
CA LYS A 274 -2.56 4.39 5.13
C LYS A 274 -1.09 4.18 5.48
N LYS A 275 -0.33 3.60 4.55
CA LYS A 275 1.11 3.35 4.66
C LYS A 275 1.70 3.77 3.31
N GLY A 276 2.83 4.48 3.32
CA GLY A 276 3.48 4.96 2.09
C GLY A 276 3.53 3.88 0.99
N PHE A 277 3.47 4.28 -0.28
CA PHE A 277 3.34 3.38 -1.43
C PHE A 277 4.49 2.34 -1.48
N LEU A 278 5.67 2.67 -0.96
CA LEU A 278 6.77 1.72 -0.81
C LEU A 278 7.01 1.23 0.63
N ASN A 279 6.20 1.67 1.60
CA ASN A 279 6.28 1.22 2.98
C ASN A 279 5.38 0.00 3.23
N VAL A 280 5.78 -1.14 2.68
CA VAL A 280 5.16 -2.45 2.90
C VAL A 280 5.67 -3.14 4.18
N GLN A 281 6.45 -2.44 5.01
CA GLN A 281 6.97 -2.97 6.27
C GLN A 281 5.80 -3.34 7.21
N GLY A 282 5.80 -4.59 7.67
CA GLY A 282 4.75 -5.12 8.53
C GLY A 282 3.47 -5.57 7.82
N SER A 283 3.46 -5.71 6.48
CA SER A 283 2.43 -6.50 5.80
C SER A 283 2.66 -7.99 6.08
N GLU A 284 1.59 -8.77 6.29
CA GLU A 284 1.69 -10.24 6.38
C GLU A 284 2.20 -10.82 5.06
N ASP A 285 1.63 -10.35 3.94
CA ASP A 285 2.02 -10.69 2.58
C ASP A 285 2.58 -9.44 1.87
N THR A 286 3.89 -9.43 1.64
CA THR A 286 4.59 -8.30 1.02
C THR A 286 4.33 -8.22 -0.47
N VAL A 287 4.34 -9.37 -1.17
CA VAL A 287 4.16 -9.45 -2.62
C VAL A 287 2.78 -8.91 -2.98
N LYS A 288 1.75 -9.40 -2.29
CA LYS A 288 0.37 -8.92 -2.48
C LYS A 288 0.21 -7.45 -2.14
N ALA A 289 0.87 -6.94 -1.10
CA ALA A 289 0.83 -5.51 -0.77
C ALA A 289 1.48 -4.65 -1.86
N ILE A 290 2.61 -5.06 -2.42
CA ILE A 290 3.27 -4.37 -3.53
C ILE A 290 2.37 -4.40 -4.77
N LEU A 291 1.79 -5.56 -5.13
CA LEU A 291 0.89 -5.67 -6.28
C LEU A 291 -0.39 -4.88 -6.10
N ASN A 292 -0.94 -4.80 -4.88
CA ASN A 292 -2.07 -3.92 -4.56
C ASN A 292 -1.75 -2.46 -4.90
N HIS A 293 -0.61 -1.97 -4.41
CA HIS A 293 -0.17 -0.60 -4.64
C HIS A 293 0.11 -0.34 -6.13
N LEU A 294 0.75 -1.29 -6.80
CA LEU A 294 1.05 -1.19 -8.23
C LEU A 294 -0.22 -1.20 -9.08
N TYR A 295 -1.20 -2.05 -8.74
CA TYR A 295 -2.49 -2.08 -9.41
C TYR A 295 -3.28 -0.80 -9.18
N LEU A 296 -3.16 -0.19 -8.00
CA LEU A 296 -3.75 1.12 -7.73
C LEU A 296 -3.18 2.17 -8.69
N VAL A 297 -1.85 2.24 -8.88
CA VAL A 297 -1.24 3.13 -9.89
C VAL A 297 -1.77 2.84 -11.29
N TYR A 298 -1.82 1.57 -11.69
CA TYR A 298 -2.36 1.17 -12.99
C TYR A 298 -3.80 1.63 -13.18
N ALA A 299 -4.68 1.33 -12.22
CA ALA A 299 -6.08 1.74 -12.25
C ALA A 299 -6.21 3.26 -12.34
N LEU A 300 -5.47 4.02 -11.53
CA LEU A 300 -5.46 5.48 -11.56
C LEU A 300 -5.05 6.05 -12.93
N CYS A 301 -4.00 5.50 -13.53
CA CYS A 301 -3.55 5.90 -14.86
C CYS A 301 -4.57 5.53 -15.96
N GLU A 302 -5.13 4.31 -15.93
CA GLU A 302 -6.16 3.88 -16.89
C GLU A 302 -7.44 4.71 -16.78
N ASN A 303 -7.82 5.10 -15.56
CA ASN A 303 -8.98 5.95 -15.31
C ASN A 303 -8.85 7.29 -15.99
N ILE A 304 -7.65 7.88 -15.98
CA ILE A 304 -7.40 9.15 -16.67
C ILE A 304 -7.45 8.95 -18.19
N LYS A 305 -6.87 7.86 -18.71
CA LYS A 305 -6.76 7.64 -20.17
C LYS A 305 -8.10 7.61 -20.91
N GLN A 306 -9.17 7.16 -20.28
CA GLN A 306 -10.49 7.13 -20.92
C GLN A 306 -11.01 8.53 -21.31
N PHE A 307 -10.40 9.59 -20.77
CA PHE A 307 -10.77 10.98 -21.03
C PHE A 307 -9.78 11.73 -21.95
N VAL A 308 -8.67 11.09 -22.33
CA VAL A 308 -7.53 11.74 -23.01
C VAL A 308 -7.38 11.32 -24.48
N ASN A 309 -8.14 10.33 -24.94
CA ASN A 309 -8.10 9.82 -26.33
C ASN A 309 -9.23 10.37 -27.20
#